data_AF-A0A383B784-F1
#
_entry.id   AF-A0A383B784-F1
#
_cell.length_a   1.000
_cell.length_b   1.000
_cell.length_c   1.000
_cell.angle_alpha   90.00
_cell.angle_beta   90.00
_cell.angle_gamma   90.00
#
_symmetry.space_group_name_H-M   'P 1'
#
loop_
_entity.id
_entity.type
_entity.pdbx_description
1 polymer ?
#
loop_
_entity_poly.entity_id
_entity_poly.type
_entity_poly.pdbx_seq_one_letter_code
_entity_poly.pdbx_strand_id
1 'polypeptide(L)'
;MSQLDLRIGPKIKAFRRKLGIQANKLAGQLGISPSYLNLIEGGKRKIDGDLLLKVCQELKIELSDLAVKSDLNLVNNISELLDDQLFEDLDILGPEIKDLVNTNPKIARALIKLGDNFKQKDHDIVNRVENLSGKIIDSRKAAFPGEIVSDFLQENKNYFPKLEDFANTVFEKIQVNNRATYITLCDFLKKEYGILVKDVLPEEDKPFSKIFNKNKRELLLSDYVAL
;
A
#
# COMPACT_ATOMS: atom_id res chain seq x y z
N MET A 1 -10.91 -42.80 -0.99
CA MET A 1 -11.57 -42.49 0.29
C MET A 1 -11.03 -41.16 0.79
N SER A 2 -11.94 -40.26 1.14
CA SER A 2 -11.91 -38.83 0.80
C SER A 2 -10.99 -37.97 1.67
N GLN A 3 -10.42 -36.92 1.05
CA GLN A 3 -9.76 -35.77 1.71
C GLN A 3 -10.65 -35.01 2.72
N LEU A 4 -11.89 -35.47 2.96
CA LEU A 4 -12.86 -34.87 3.87
C LEU A 4 -12.39 -34.95 5.34
N ASP A 5 -11.69 -36.02 5.71
CA ASP A 5 -11.37 -36.33 7.12
C ASP A 5 -10.33 -35.40 7.75
N LEU A 6 -9.41 -34.83 6.96
CA LEU A 6 -8.33 -33.99 7.49
C LEU A 6 -8.80 -32.56 7.83
N ARG A 7 -9.90 -32.08 7.23
CA ARG A 7 -10.36 -30.69 7.36
C ARG A 7 -11.42 -30.47 8.46
N ILE A 8 -11.85 -31.54 9.14
CA ILE A 8 -12.87 -31.48 10.19
C ILE A 8 -12.28 -30.99 11.53
N GLY A 9 -11.02 -31.33 11.82
CA GLY A 9 -10.33 -30.98 13.07
C GLY A 9 -10.38 -29.50 13.46
N PRO A 10 -9.94 -28.57 12.58
CA PRO A 10 -9.99 -27.13 12.86
C PRO A 10 -11.41 -26.60 13.14
N LYS A 11 -12.45 -27.17 12.51
CA LYS A 11 -13.85 -26.80 12.77
C LYS A 11 -14.33 -27.27 14.14
N ILE A 12 -13.98 -28.49 14.55
CA ILE A 12 -14.26 -28.99 15.91
C ILE A 12 -13.71 -28.02 16.94
N LYS A 13 -12.46 -27.57 16.75
CA LYS A 13 -11.82 -26.57 17.60
C LYS A 13 -12.56 -25.23 17.61
N ALA A 14 -13.03 -24.77 16.46
CA ALA A 14 -13.78 -23.51 16.34
C ALA A 14 -15.13 -23.57 17.07
N PHE A 15 -15.90 -24.64 16.88
CA PHE A 15 -17.18 -24.85 17.57
C PHE A 15 -17.00 -25.00 19.08
N ARG A 16 -16.00 -25.78 19.51
CA ARG A 16 -15.64 -25.91 20.92
C ARG A 16 -15.35 -24.55 21.55
N ARG A 17 -14.55 -23.70 20.87
CA ARG A 17 -14.24 -22.34 21.34
C ARG A 17 -15.47 -21.44 21.38
N LYS A 18 -16.36 -21.53 20.39
CA LYS A 18 -17.62 -20.76 20.34
C LYS A 18 -18.53 -21.08 21.53
N LEU A 19 -18.52 -22.31 22.01
CA LEU A 19 -19.25 -22.76 23.20
C LEU A 19 -18.50 -22.52 24.52
N GLY A 20 -17.29 -21.96 24.48
CA GLY A 20 -16.48 -21.72 25.68
C GLY A 20 -15.96 -23.00 26.36
N ILE A 21 -15.95 -24.13 25.66
CA ILE A 21 -15.55 -25.43 26.23
C ILE A 21 -14.03 -25.58 26.17
N GLN A 22 -13.40 -25.97 27.28
CA GLN A 22 -11.97 -26.27 27.31
C GLN A 22 -11.68 -27.63 26.66
N ALA A 23 -10.52 -27.77 26.00
CA ALA A 23 -10.14 -29.02 25.33
C ALA A 23 -10.14 -30.22 26.28
N ASN A 24 -9.63 -30.06 27.49
CA ASN A 24 -9.63 -31.13 28.51
C ASN A 24 -11.05 -31.60 28.87
N LYS A 25 -11.99 -30.67 28.94
CA LYS A 25 -13.40 -30.96 29.26
C LYS A 25 -14.06 -31.73 28.12
N LEU A 26 -13.88 -31.28 26.87
CA LEU A 26 -14.40 -31.98 25.71
C LEU A 26 -13.78 -33.38 25.57
N ALA A 27 -12.46 -33.51 25.78
CA ALA A 27 -11.79 -34.80 25.73
C ALA A 27 -12.36 -35.80 26.76
N GLY A 28 -12.64 -35.32 27.98
CA GLY A 28 -13.32 -36.12 29.00
C GLY A 28 -14.72 -36.55 28.60
N GLN A 29 -15.52 -35.66 28.01
CA GLN A 29 -16.87 -35.97 27.51
C GLN A 29 -16.84 -36.99 26.36
N LEU A 30 -15.80 -36.96 25.53
CA LEU A 30 -15.61 -37.87 24.40
C LEU A 30 -14.96 -39.20 24.79
N GLY A 31 -14.46 -39.34 26.02
CA GLY A 31 -13.76 -40.54 26.48
C GLY A 31 -12.38 -40.73 25.85
N ILE A 32 -11.70 -39.66 25.43
CA ILE A 32 -10.37 -39.69 24.81
C ILE A 32 -9.36 -38.85 25.61
N SER A 33 -8.07 -39.03 25.35
CA SER A 33 -7.06 -38.19 25.99
C SER A 33 -7.05 -36.75 25.42
N PRO A 34 -6.77 -35.72 26.23
CA PRO A 34 -6.64 -34.35 25.74
C PRO A 34 -5.60 -34.18 24.62
N SER A 35 -4.49 -34.92 24.71
CA SER A 35 -3.46 -34.95 23.66
C SER A 35 -4.00 -35.51 22.35
N TYR A 36 -4.86 -36.53 22.41
CA TYR A 36 -5.49 -37.10 21.21
C TYR A 36 -6.48 -36.12 20.57
N LEU A 37 -7.31 -35.45 21.38
CA LEU A 37 -8.20 -34.39 20.89
C LEU A 37 -7.40 -33.25 20.23
N ASN A 38 -6.28 -32.83 20.81
CA ASN A 38 -5.43 -31.78 20.24
C ASN A 38 -4.83 -32.18 18.88
N LEU A 39 -4.47 -33.45 18.70
CA LEU A 39 -3.98 -33.96 17.41
C LEU A 39 -5.09 -33.97 16.35
N ILE A 40 -6.32 -34.33 16.74
CA ILE A 40 -7.50 -34.27 15.86
C ILE A 40 -7.80 -32.81 15.50
N GLU A 41 -7.93 -31.93 16.49
CA GLU A 41 -8.21 -30.50 16.29
C GLU A 41 -7.13 -29.78 15.47
N GLY A 42 -5.89 -30.26 15.54
CA GLY A 42 -4.77 -29.79 14.73
C GLY A 42 -4.64 -30.44 13.35
N GLY A 43 -5.57 -31.33 12.96
CA GLY A 43 -5.54 -32.02 11.66
C GLY A 43 -4.44 -33.07 11.50
N LYS A 44 -3.73 -33.40 12.58
CA LYS A 44 -2.60 -34.36 12.59
C LYS A 44 -3.04 -35.82 12.74
N ARG A 45 -4.27 -36.05 13.22
CA ARG A 45 -4.89 -37.38 13.26
C ARG A 45 -6.29 -37.35 12.68
N LYS A 46 -6.65 -38.43 11.99
CA LYS A 46 -8.02 -38.66 11.52
C LYS A 46 -8.92 -39.02 12.70
N ILE A 47 -10.17 -38.60 12.59
CA ILE A 47 -11.25 -38.96 13.50
C ILE A 47 -12.06 -40.09 12.87
N ASP A 48 -12.39 -41.10 13.65
CA ASP A 48 -13.28 -42.20 13.25
C ASP A 48 -14.76 -41.80 13.36
N GLY A 49 -15.63 -42.52 12.64
CA GLY A 49 -17.05 -42.17 12.51
C GLY A 49 -17.79 -42.11 13.85
N ASP A 50 -17.51 -43.06 14.75
CA ASP A 50 -18.16 -43.13 16.07
C ASP A 50 -17.75 -41.93 16.95
N LEU A 51 -16.46 -41.58 16.94
CA LEU A 51 -15.97 -40.41 17.66
C LEU A 51 -16.50 -39.11 17.06
N LEU A 52 -16.63 -39.03 15.74
CA LEU A 52 -17.20 -37.87 15.05
C LEU A 52 -18.67 -37.64 15.45
N LEU A 53 -19.48 -38.71 15.52
CA LEU A 53 -20.86 -38.63 15.98
C LEU A 53 -20.96 -38.14 17.45
N LYS A 54 -20.07 -38.62 18.32
CA LYS A 54 -20.00 -38.15 19.72
C LYS A 54 -19.62 -36.67 19.79
N VAL A 55 -18.69 -36.22 18.96
CA VAL A 55 -18.33 -34.79 18.87
C VAL A 55 -19.52 -33.95 18.44
N CYS A 56 -20.29 -34.39 17.45
CA CYS A 56 -21.51 -33.70 17.01
C CYS A 56 -22.53 -33.57 18.14
N GLN A 57 -22.74 -34.65 18.91
CA GLN A 57 -23.66 -34.65 20.05
C GLN A 57 -23.22 -33.68 21.16
N GLU A 58 -21.95 -33.75 21.59
CA GLU A 58 -21.42 -32.91 22.67
C GLU A 58 -21.35 -31.42 22.30
N LEU A 59 -21.05 -31.12 21.03
CA LEU A 59 -21.01 -29.75 20.52
C LEU A 59 -22.37 -29.25 20.04
N LYS A 60 -23.42 -30.09 20.05
CA LYS A 60 -24.77 -29.77 19.55
C LYS A 60 -24.75 -29.22 18.12
N ILE A 61 -24.01 -29.90 17.25
CA ILE A 61 -23.88 -29.57 15.83
C ILE A 61 -24.24 -30.78 14.97
N GLU A 62 -24.66 -30.53 13.73
CA GLU A 62 -24.90 -31.60 12.76
C GLU A 62 -23.63 -31.96 11.98
N LEU A 63 -23.60 -33.15 11.39
CA LEU A 63 -22.51 -33.56 10.50
C LEU A 63 -22.35 -32.59 9.30
N SER A 64 -23.47 -32.01 8.86
CA SER A 64 -23.57 -30.99 7.81
C SER A 64 -22.86 -29.67 8.18
N ASP A 65 -22.81 -29.31 9.47
CA ASP A 65 -22.10 -28.13 9.97
C ASP A 65 -20.58 -28.30 9.92
N LEU A 66 -20.12 -29.54 10.13
CA LEU A 66 -18.72 -29.94 9.99
C LEU A 66 -18.33 -30.11 8.51
N ALA A 67 -19.27 -30.53 7.66
CA ALA A 67 -19.08 -30.61 6.23
C ALA A 67 -18.76 -29.22 5.64
N VAL A 68 -17.81 -29.19 4.71
CA VAL A 68 -17.37 -27.96 4.06
C VAL A 68 -18.40 -27.57 3.01
N LYS A 69 -19.30 -26.64 3.34
CA LYS A 69 -19.76 -25.68 2.33
C LYS A 69 -18.69 -24.59 2.27
N SER A 70 -17.71 -24.79 1.40
CA SER A 70 -16.86 -23.68 0.99
C SER A 70 -17.81 -22.61 0.47
N ASP A 71 -17.74 -21.42 1.04
CA ASP A 71 -18.41 -20.24 0.50
C ASP A 71 -17.73 -19.97 -0.84
N LEU A 72 -18.24 -20.62 -1.90
CA LEU A 72 -17.63 -20.65 -3.23
C LEU A 72 -17.50 -19.22 -3.76
N ASN A 73 -18.45 -18.35 -3.40
CA ASN A 73 -18.39 -16.93 -3.72
C ASN A 73 -17.19 -16.29 -3.02
N LEU A 74 -16.97 -16.54 -1.73
CA LEU A 74 -15.82 -16.00 -1.01
C LEU A 74 -14.48 -16.55 -1.51
N VAL A 75 -14.42 -17.83 -1.93
CA VAL A 75 -13.24 -18.42 -2.57
C VAL A 75 -12.95 -17.73 -3.89
N ASN A 76 -13.96 -17.59 -4.75
CA ASN A 76 -13.82 -16.95 -6.06
C ASN A 76 -13.38 -15.49 -5.91
N ASN A 77 -13.96 -14.73 -4.98
CA ASN A 77 -13.61 -13.33 -4.75
C ASN A 77 -12.15 -13.16 -4.25
N ILE A 78 -11.64 -14.09 -3.43
CA ILE A 78 -10.22 -14.06 -3.03
C ILE A 78 -9.32 -14.46 -4.20
N SER A 79 -9.72 -15.47 -4.98
CA SER A 79 -8.99 -15.85 -6.19
C SER A 79 -8.88 -14.68 -7.16
N GLU A 80 -9.97 -13.98 -7.45
CA GLU A 80 -9.97 -12.79 -8.30
C GLU A 80 -9.15 -11.63 -7.72
N LEU A 81 -9.13 -11.47 -6.39
CA LEU A 81 -8.30 -10.46 -5.74
C LEU A 81 -6.80 -10.76 -5.89
N LEU A 82 -6.41 -12.03 -5.84
CA LEU A 82 -5.02 -12.48 -5.85
C LEU A 82 -4.50 -12.82 -7.25
N ASP A 83 -5.36 -12.78 -8.27
CA ASP A 83 -5.00 -12.94 -9.70
C ASP A 83 -4.39 -11.65 -10.30
N ASP A 84 -4.19 -10.62 -9.49
CA ASP A 84 -3.56 -9.36 -9.88
C ASP A 84 -2.04 -9.57 -10.09
N GLN A 85 -1.46 -8.92 -11.11
CA GLN A 85 -0.02 -9.01 -11.44
C GLN A 85 0.89 -8.70 -10.24
N LEU A 86 0.38 -7.93 -9.29
CA LEU A 86 1.05 -7.60 -8.03
C LEU A 86 1.46 -8.82 -7.19
N PHE A 87 0.78 -9.96 -7.34
CA PHE A 87 0.98 -11.15 -6.50
C PHE A 87 1.55 -12.37 -7.26
N GLU A 88 1.95 -12.20 -8.51
CA GLU A 88 2.48 -13.31 -9.34
C GLU A 88 3.71 -13.97 -8.73
N ASP A 89 4.52 -13.23 -7.95
CA ASP A 89 5.74 -13.72 -7.31
C ASP A 89 5.48 -14.59 -6.06
N LEU A 90 4.24 -14.65 -5.57
CA LEU A 90 3.86 -15.40 -4.37
C LEU A 90 3.40 -16.83 -4.63
N ASP A 91 3.23 -17.24 -5.90
CA ASP A 91 2.85 -18.60 -6.31
C ASP A 91 1.62 -19.16 -5.57
N ILE A 92 0.61 -18.33 -5.29
CA ILE A 92 -0.54 -18.72 -4.46
C ILE A 92 -1.44 -19.71 -5.20
N LEU A 93 -1.62 -20.91 -4.63
CA LEU A 93 -2.41 -21.97 -5.26
C LEU A 93 -3.87 -21.97 -4.78
N GLY A 94 -4.79 -22.36 -5.65
CA GLY A 94 -6.23 -22.48 -5.34
C GLY A 94 -6.58 -23.31 -4.08
N PRO A 95 -5.87 -24.40 -3.73
CA PRO A 95 -6.09 -25.11 -2.47
C PRO A 95 -5.79 -24.29 -1.22
N GLU A 96 -4.84 -23.37 -1.27
CA GLU A 96 -4.45 -22.48 -0.15
C GLU A 96 -5.51 -21.39 0.06
N ILE A 97 -6.04 -20.84 -1.03
CA ILE A 97 -7.18 -19.92 -1.00
C ILE A 97 -8.39 -20.59 -0.35
N LYS A 98 -8.70 -21.83 -0.76
CA LYS A 98 -9.77 -22.62 -0.15
C LYS A 98 -9.51 -22.86 1.34
N ASP A 99 -8.27 -23.08 1.75
CA ASP A 99 -7.92 -23.29 3.15
C ASP A 99 -8.11 -22.02 3.98
N LEU A 100 -7.66 -20.87 3.47
CA LEU A 100 -7.86 -19.56 4.09
C LEU A 100 -9.35 -19.25 4.32
N VAL A 101 -10.19 -19.45 3.30
CA VAL A 101 -11.64 -19.19 3.39
C VAL A 101 -12.31 -20.11 4.41
N ASN A 102 -11.90 -21.39 4.46
CA ASN A 102 -12.49 -22.36 5.37
C ASN A 102 -12.05 -22.17 6.83
N THR A 103 -10.79 -21.78 7.06
CA THR A 103 -10.21 -21.64 8.39
C THR A 103 -10.43 -20.24 8.97
N ASN A 104 -10.34 -19.20 8.12
CA ASN A 104 -10.34 -17.79 8.54
C ASN A 104 -11.22 -16.89 7.63
N PRO A 105 -12.54 -17.15 7.52
CA PRO A 105 -13.42 -16.41 6.62
C PRO A 105 -13.52 -14.91 6.91
N LYS A 106 -13.32 -14.48 8.17
CA LYS A 106 -13.29 -13.06 8.54
C LYS A 106 -12.07 -12.34 7.98
N ILE A 107 -10.92 -13.01 7.94
CA ILE A 107 -9.68 -12.47 7.38
C ILE A 107 -9.82 -12.36 5.86
N ALA A 108 -10.34 -13.40 5.20
CA ALA A 108 -10.66 -13.36 3.77
C ALA A 108 -11.56 -12.16 3.42
N ARG A 109 -12.66 -11.94 4.15
CA ARG A 109 -13.54 -10.78 3.92
C ARG A 109 -12.84 -9.43 4.17
N ALA A 110 -11.92 -9.35 5.13
CA ALA A 110 -11.14 -8.14 5.36
C ALA A 110 -10.17 -7.86 4.20
N LEU A 111 -9.53 -8.90 3.65
CA LEU A 111 -8.65 -8.78 2.48
C LEU A 111 -9.42 -8.31 1.25
N ILE A 112 -10.62 -8.88 0.98
CA ILE A 112 -11.51 -8.39 -0.08
C ILE A 112 -11.83 -6.92 0.12
N LYS A 113 -12.24 -6.51 1.32
CA LYS A 113 -12.56 -5.11 1.60
C LYS A 113 -11.35 -4.18 1.40
N LEU A 114 -10.13 -4.63 1.70
CA LEU A 114 -8.91 -3.87 1.44
C LEU A 114 -8.64 -3.75 -0.06
N GLY A 115 -8.76 -4.87 -0.80
CA GLY A 115 -8.63 -4.91 -2.25
C GLY A 115 -9.66 -4.05 -2.96
N ASP A 116 -10.93 -4.11 -2.54
CA ASP A 116 -12.00 -3.26 -3.06
C ASP A 116 -11.70 -1.78 -2.82
N ASN A 117 -11.19 -1.40 -1.65
CA ASN A 117 -10.78 -0.02 -1.39
C ASN A 117 -9.56 0.40 -2.21
N PHE A 118 -8.65 -0.53 -2.51
CA PHE A 118 -7.49 -0.26 -3.37
C PHE A 118 -7.93 -0.04 -4.82
N LYS A 119 -8.72 -0.96 -5.38
CA LYS A 119 -9.33 -0.83 -6.72
C LYS A 119 -10.25 0.37 -6.82
N GLN A 120 -11.03 0.68 -5.78
CA GLN A 120 -11.86 1.89 -5.74
C GLN A 120 -11.02 3.16 -5.66
N LYS A 121 -9.88 3.17 -4.97
CA LYS A 121 -8.96 4.32 -5.00
C LYS A 121 -8.33 4.49 -6.38
N ASP A 122 -7.95 3.41 -7.05
CA ASP A 122 -7.43 3.49 -8.42
C ASP A 122 -8.50 3.93 -9.41
N HIS A 123 -9.73 3.40 -9.30
CA HIS A 123 -10.87 3.88 -10.08
C HIS A 123 -11.30 5.29 -9.70
N ASP A 124 -11.19 5.72 -8.45
CA ASP A 124 -11.45 7.09 -8.02
C ASP A 124 -10.36 8.02 -8.55
N ILE A 125 -9.11 7.56 -8.68
CA ILE A 125 -8.04 8.32 -9.34
C ILE A 125 -8.35 8.45 -10.83
N VAL A 126 -8.71 7.37 -11.53
CA VAL A 126 -9.05 7.40 -12.96
C VAL A 126 -10.33 8.21 -13.21
N ASN A 127 -11.39 8.02 -12.42
CA ASN A 127 -12.62 8.80 -12.47
C ASN A 127 -12.39 10.25 -12.03
N ARG A 128 -11.44 10.54 -11.12
CA ARG A 128 -11.00 11.91 -10.85
C ARG A 128 -10.27 12.47 -12.05
N VAL A 129 -9.43 11.73 -12.77
CA VAL A 129 -8.80 12.19 -14.02
C VAL A 129 -9.86 12.50 -15.08
N GLU A 130 -10.91 11.68 -15.23
CA GLU A 130 -12.03 11.97 -16.14
C GLU A 130 -12.92 13.12 -15.65
N ASN A 131 -13.19 13.24 -14.35
CA ASN A 131 -13.98 14.33 -13.77
C ASN A 131 -13.19 15.64 -13.57
N LEU A 132 -11.84 15.61 -13.57
CA LEU A 132 -10.94 16.77 -13.56
C LEU A 132 -11.02 17.53 -14.90
N SER A 133 -11.44 16.85 -15.98
CA SER A 133 -11.83 17.53 -17.23
C SER A 133 -13.13 18.34 -17.06
N GLY A 134 -13.99 17.99 -16.08
CA GLY A 134 -15.36 18.49 -15.97
C GLY A 134 -15.67 19.44 -14.80
N LYS A 135 -15.05 19.30 -13.63
CA LYS A 135 -15.43 20.08 -12.44
C LYS A 135 -14.26 20.42 -11.53
N ILE A 136 -13.72 21.61 -11.76
CA ILE A 136 -12.95 22.40 -10.79
C ILE A 136 -13.87 22.63 -9.56
N ILE A 137 -13.25 22.68 -8.37
CA ILE A 137 -13.78 23.15 -7.07
C ILE A 137 -14.22 22.02 -6.12
N ASP A 138 -13.28 21.62 -5.24
CA ASP A 138 -13.42 21.58 -3.77
C ASP A 138 -12.84 20.31 -3.10
N SER A 139 -11.50 20.21 -2.97
CA SER A 139 -10.87 19.30 -2.00
C SER A 139 -9.41 19.65 -1.70
N ARG A 140 -9.12 20.91 -1.33
CA ARG A 140 -7.77 21.38 -0.94
C ARG A 140 -7.30 20.89 0.45
N LYS A 141 -7.53 19.63 0.84
CA LYS A 141 -7.11 19.13 2.17
C LYS A 141 -6.39 17.78 2.21
N ALA A 142 -6.05 17.16 1.07
CA ALA A 142 -5.26 15.92 1.08
C ALA A 142 -4.33 15.72 -0.13
N ALA A 143 -3.95 16.78 -0.84
CA ALA A 143 -2.92 16.67 -1.88
C ALA A 143 -1.53 16.75 -1.24
N PHE A 144 -0.63 15.83 -1.58
CA PHE A 144 0.76 15.92 -1.14
C PHE A 144 1.36 17.23 -1.68
N PRO A 145 2.29 17.90 -0.95
CA PRO A 145 2.84 19.19 -1.38
C PRO A 145 3.41 19.18 -2.81
N GLY A 146 4.02 18.07 -3.24
CA GLY A 146 4.51 17.91 -4.61
C GLY A 146 3.40 17.84 -5.66
N GLU A 147 2.25 17.25 -5.33
CA GLU A 147 1.09 17.14 -6.22
C GLU A 147 0.45 18.52 -6.44
N ILE A 148 0.29 19.32 -5.38
CA ILE A 148 -0.23 20.70 -5.49
C ILE A 148 0.64 21.53 -6.43
N VAL A 149 1.97 21.37 -6.36
CA VAL A 149 2.89 22.07 -7.26
C VAL A 149 2.74 21.56 -8.69
N SER A 150 2.67 20.24 -8.90
CA SER A 150 2.46 19.64 -10.22
C SER A 150 1.17 20.13 -10.88
N ASP A 151 0.06 20.11 -10.14
CA ASP A 151 -1.25 20.59 -10.61
C ASP A 151 -1.18 22.07 -10.98
N PHE A 152 -0.59 22.89 -10.11
CA PHE A 152 -0.40 24.31 -10.38
C PHE A 152 0.43 24.58 -11.64
N LEU A 153 1.50 23.81 -11.86
CA LEU A 153 2.30 23.91 -13.09
C LEU A 153 1.47 23.51 -14.32
N GLN A 154 0.72 22.41 -14.26
CA GLN A 154 -0.11 21.91 -15.37
C GLN A 154 -1.26 22.84 -15.72
N GLU A 155 -1.97 23.38 -14.72
CA GLU A 155 -3.05 24.37 -14.90
C GLU A 155 -2.56 25.60 -15.66
N ASN A 156 -1.34 26.03 -15.38
CA ASN A 156 -0.70 27.15 -16.05
C ASN A 156 0.00 26.75 -17.36
N LYS A 157 -0.11 25.49 -17.80
CA LYS A 157 0.59 24.94 -18.98
C LYS A 157 2.09 25.20 -18.94
N ASN A 158 2.65 25.19 -17.73
CA ASN A 158 4.05 25.52 -17.43
C ASN A 158 4.49 26.90 -17.95
N TYR A 159 3.56 27.86 -18.09
CA TYR A 159 3.81 29.21 -18.58
C TYR A 159 3.26 30.26 -17.61
N PHE A 160 4.13 31.17 -17.16
CA PHE A 160 3.81 32.14 -16.11
C PHE A 160 4.10 33.57 -16.57
N PRO A 161 3.14 34.28 -17.20
CA PRO A 161 3.39 35.55 -17.90
C PRO A 161 4.21 36.57 -17.10
N LYS A 162 3.89 36.76 -15.81
CA LYS A 162 4.61 37.70 -14.94
C LYS A 162 6.07 37.32 -14.70
N LEU A 163 6.37 36.02 -14.60
CA LEU A 163 7.74 35.52 -14.44
C LEU A 163 8.50 35.60 -15.76
N GLU A 164 7.84 35.28 -16.88
CA GLU A 164 8.40 35.41 -18.23
C GLU A 164 8.75 36.86 -18.56
N ASP A 165 7.84 37.80 -18.31
CA ASP A 165 8.06 39.23 -18.53
C ASP A 165 9.23 39.75 -17.68
N PHE A 166 9.32 39.32 -16.42
CA PHE A 166 10.43 39.67 -15.54
C PHE A 166 11.76 39.06 -16.03
N ALA A 167 11.76 37.78 -16.41
CA ALA A 167 12.93 37.10 -16.95
C ALA A 167 13.42 37.76 -18.23
N ASN A 168 12.52 38.11 -19.16
CA ASN A 168 12.83 38.86 -20.38
C ASN A 168 13.40 40.24 -20.07
N THR A 169 12.82 40.96 -19.11
CA THR A 169 13.34 42.27 -18.68
C THR A 169 14.77 42.17 -18.15
N VAL A 170 15.09 41.12 -17.39
CA VAL A 170 16.46 40.87 -16.91
C VAL A 170 17.37 40.46 -18.07
N PHE A 171 16.91 39.53 -18.92
CA PHE A 171 17.65 39.03 -20.07
C PHE A 171 18.09 40.17 -21.00
N GLU A 172 17.19 41.09 -21.34
CA GLU A 172 17.48 42.27 -22.17
C GLU A 172 18.58 43.17 -21.60
N LYS A 173 18.74 43.21 -20.27
CA LYS A 173 19.79 44.00 -19.61
C LYS A 173 21.16 43.34 -19.63
N ILE A 174 21.21 42.01 -19.68
CA ILE A 174 22.45 41.22 -19.47
C ILE A 174 22.91 40.46 -20.70
N GLN A 175 22.07 40.37 -21.73
CA GLN A 175 22.39 39.63 -22.94
C GLN A 175 23.53 40.30 -23.72
N VAL A 176 24.40 39.48 -24.30
CA VAL A 176 25.38 39.89 -25.30
C VAL A 176 25.23 38.94 -26.48
N ASN A 177 24.90 39.47 -27.66
CA ASN A 177 24.62 38.67 -28.86
C ASN A 177 23.54 37.58 -28.61
N ASN A 178 22.42 37.95 -27.99
CA ASN A 178 21.31 37.03 -27.70
C ASN A 178 21.66 35.87 -26.77
N ARG A 179 22.67 36.04 -25.91
CA ARG A 179 23.08 35.06 -24.90
C ARG A 179 23.39 35.72 -23.58
N ALA A 180 22.89 35.14 -22.50
CA ALA A 180 23.35 35.43 -21.14
C ALA A 180 24.46 34.43 -20.78
N THR A 181 25.55 34.91 -20.19
CA THR A 181 26.63 34.04 -19.72
C THR A 181 26.65 34.04 -18.20
N TYR A 182 27.35 33.06 -17.62
CA TYR A 182 27.57 33.01 -16.18
C TYR A 182 28.13 34.32 -15.62
N ILE A 183 29.11 34.91 -16.34
CA ILE A 183 29.76 36.17 -15.95
C ILE A 183 28.75 37.32 -15.95
N THR A 184 27.92 37.45 -16.99
CA THR A 184 26.95 38.56 -17.05
C THR A 184 25.86 38.46 -15.99
N LEU A 185 25.47 37.24 -15.60
CA LEU A 185 24.58 37.02 -14.46
C LEU A 185 25.23 37.41 -13.12
N CYS A 186 26.50 37.04 -12.91
CA CYS A 186 27.25 37.42 -11.70
C CYS A 186 27.39 38.94 -11.59
N ASP A 187 27.74 39.61 -12.68
CA ASP A 187 27.87 41.07 -12.72
C ASP A 187 26.54 41.77 -12.47
N PHE A 188 25.44 41.25 -13.03
CA PHE A 188 24.10 41.77 -12.79
C PHE A 188 23.69 41.65 -11.31
N LEU A 189 23.91 40.48 -10.70
CA LEU A 189 23.63 40.27 -9.27
C LEU A 189 24.44 41.22 -8.38
N LYS A 190 25.70 41.46 -8.73
CA LYS A 190 26.57 42.39 -8.01
C LYS A 190 26.12 43.85 -8.17
N LYS A 191 25.77 44.27 -9.39
CA LYS A 191 25.42 45.65 -9.72
C LYS A 191 24.04 46.04 -9.19
N GLU A 192 23.02 45.21 -9.44
CA GLU A 192 21.63 45.55 -9.09
C GLU A 192 21.28 45.20 -7.65
N TYR A 193 21.83 44.09 -7.13
CA TYR A 193 21.44 43.58 -5.81
C TYR A 193 22.58 43.61 -4.77
N GLY A 194 23.80 43.95 -5.18
CA GLY A 194 24.97 43.92 -4.29
C GLY A 194 25.32 42.51 -3.82
N ILE A 195 24.97 41.49 -4.61
CA ILE A 195 25.23 40.09 -4.29
C ILE A 195 26.52 39.64 -4.98
N LEU A 196 27.48 39.13 -4.21
CA LEU A 196 28.73 38.58 -4.73
C LEU A 196 28.59 37.06 -4.91
N VAL A 197 28.80 36.57 -6.12
CA VAL A 197 28.84 35.13 -6.41
C VAL A 197 30.26 34.61 -6.17
N LYS A 198 30.39 33.46 -5.51
CA LYS A 198 31.67 32.79 -5.24
C LYS A 198 31.56 31.31 -5.57
N ASP A 199 32.49 30.82 -6.36
CA ASP A 199 32.67 29.41 -6.61
C ASP A 199 33.48 28.80 -5.46
N VAL A 200 32.95 27.75 -4.84
CA VAL A 200 33.51 27.12 -3.64
C VAL A 200 33.43 25.61 -3.77
N LEU A 201 34.57 24.94 -3.59
CA LEU A 201 34.61 23.49 -3.47
C LEU A 201 34.00 23.06 -2.12
N PRO A 202 32.89 22.31 -2.08
CA PRO A 202 32.33 21.82 -0.83
C PRO A 202 33.23 20.77 -0.18
N GLU A 203 33.15 20.65 1.14
CA GLU A 203 33.73 19.55 1.90
C GLU A 203 33.05 18.22 1.51
N GLU A 204 33.81 17.12 1.41
CA GLU A 204 33.30 15.80 0.96
C GLU A 204 32.06 15.33 1.76
N ASP A 205 32.04 15.60 3.06
CA ASP A 205 30.94 15.21 3.95
C ASP A 205 29.72 16.14 3.91
N LYS A 206 29.80 17.27 3.20
CA LYS A 206 28.75 18.31 3.14
C LYS A 206 28.60 18.89 1.75
N PRO A 207 28.13 18.08 0.77
CA PRO A 207 27.88 18.58 -0.57
C PRO A 207 26.74 19.61 -0.57
N PHE A 208 26.90 20.67 -1.34
CA PHE A 208 25.83 21.61 -1.65
C PHE A 208 25.89 21.99 -3.13
N SER A 209 24.77 22.44 -3.70
CA SER A 209 24.74 23.01 -5.04
C SER A 209 24.82 24.54 -4.99
N LYS A 210 24.01 25.17 -4.13
CA LYS A 210 23.96 26.63 -3.94
C LYS A 210 23.65 26.97 -2.48
N ILE A 211 24.37 27.94 -1.91
CA ILE A 211 24.09 28.48 -0.57
C ILE A 211 24.07 30.00 -0.64
N PHE A 212 22.97 30.63 -0.21
CA PHE A 212 22.90 32.09 -0.12
C PHE A 212 23.08 32.58 1.32
N ASN A 213 24.16 33.32 1.58
CA ASN A 213 24.42 33.97 2.85
C ASN A 213 23.85 35.39 2.85
N LYS A 214 22.67 35.56 3.46
CA LYS A 214 21.95 36.84 3.52
C LYS A 214 22.73 37.95 4.23
N ASN A 215 23.50 37.62 5.27
CA ASN A 215 24.23 38.62 6.07
C ASN A 215 25.41 39.22 5.29
N LYS A 216 26.11 38.38 4.53
CA LYS A 216 27.25 38.81 3.70
C LYS A 216 26.85 39.23 2.29
N ARG A 217 25.61 38.95 1.87
CA ARG A 217 25.13 39.05 0.48
C ARG A 217 26.02 38.25 -0.47
N GLU A 218 26.33 37.02 -0.09
CA GLU A 218 27.17 36.12 -0.89
C GLU A 218 26.35 34.93 -1.36
N LEU A 219 26.44 34.59 -2.65
CA LEU A 219 25.91 33.37 -3.22
C LEU A 219 27.07 32.41 -3.49
N LEU A 220 27.18 31.35 -2.71
CA LEU A 220 28.16 30.30 -2.90
C LEU A 220 27.60 29.27 -3.89
N LEU A 221 28.34 29.00 -4.95
CA LEU A 221 28.04 27.97 -5.93
C LEU A 221 29.10 26.88 -5.83
N SER A 222 28.67 25.64 -5.96
CA SER A 222 29.58 24.49 -5.93
C SER A 222 30.05 24.15 -7.34
N ASP A 223 31.36 23.97 -7.50
CA ASP A 223 31.99 23.59 -8.78
C ASP A 223 31.57 22.20 -9.27
N TYR A 224 30.96 21.37 -8.43
CA TYR A 224 30.41 20.06 -8.83
C TYR A 224 29.24 20.18 -9.83
N VAL A 225 28.73 21.40 -10.07
CA VAL A 225 27.63 21.66 -11.02
C VAL A 225 28.16 21.98 -12.44
N ALA A 226 29.48 22.06 -12.63
CA ALA A 226 30.10 22.26 -13.95
C ALA A 226 30.52 20.93 -14.60
N LEU A 227 29.57 20.01 -14.83
CA LEU A 227 29.70 18.86 -15.72
C LEU A 227 28.39 18.63 -16.49
#